data_AF-A0A520GK29-F1
#
_entry.id   AF-A0A520GK29-F1
#
_cell.length_a   1.000
_cell.length_b   1.000
_cell.length_c   1.000
_cell.angle_alpha   90.00
_cell.angle_beta   90.00
_cell.angle_gamma   90.00
#
_symmetry.space_group_name_H-M   'P 1'
#
loop_
_entity.id
_entity.type
_entity.pdbx_description
1 polymer ?
#
loop_
_entity_poly.entity_id
_entity_poly.type
_entity_poly.pdbx_seq_one_letter_code
_entity_poly.pdbx_strand_id
1 'polypeptide(L)'
;MDIGHAQWEFFAALLTGALLLVVVTWVAWHRVADRREAERRIQAARVRSGHVPLEIPTVRGPLNPSDDSVPDTLPEWFIQGKGEHTVVDEQPRIRLRYFDGHGRKVECTMQVDHLDVQKKLLLGHVEIAGDTRRIPLAQIASARIAESGQRFNVDTWVEAVRVARRRRGQV
;
A
#
# COMPACT_ATOMS: atom_id res chain seq x y z
N MET A 1 48.72 -24.94 26.68
CA MET A 1 48.42 -25.15 25.25
C MET A 1 48.67 -23.83 24.57
N ASP A 2 49.91 -23.62 24.11
CA ASP A 2 50.29 -22.41 23.38
C ASP A 2 49.70 -22.50 21.98
N ILE A 3 48.75 -21.61 21.71
CA ILE A 3 48.16 -21.44 20.39
C ILE A 3 49.28 -20.93 19.50
N GLY A 4 49.76 -21.77 18.58
CA GLY A 4 50.86 -21.43 17.68
C GLY A 4 50.50 -20.22 16.82
N HIS A 5 51.50 -19.42 16.44
CA HIS A 5 51.33 -18.20 15.62
C HIS A 5 50.43 -18.42 14.39
N ALA A 6 50.53 -19.57 13.73
CA ALA A 6 49.70 -19.94 12.58
C ALA A 6 48.20 -20.05 12.88
N GLN A 7 47.81 -20.50 14.08
CA GLN A 7 46.40 -20.51 14.49
C GLN A 7 45.89 -19.09 14.73
N TRP A 8 46.73 -18.21 15.28
CA TRP A 8 46.38 -16.81 15.49
C TRP A 8 46.16 -16.08 14.15
N GLU A 9 47.06 -16.30 13.18
CA GLU A 9 46.91 -15.77 11.82
C GLU A 9 45.61 -16.26 11.16
N PHE A 10 45.26 -17.53 11.35
CA PHE A 10 44.00 -18.08 10.83
C PHE A 10 42.77 -17.41 11.45
N PHE A 11 42.73 -17.23 12.78
CA PHE A 11 41.62 -16.53 13.44
C PHE A 11 41.53 -15.06 13.03
N ALA A 12 42.68 -14.38 12.88
CA ALA A 12 42.71 -13.00 12.41
C ALA A 12 42.17 -12.89 10.97
N ALA A 13 42.57 -13.79 10.07
CA ALA A 13 42.07 -13.83 8.70
C ALA A 13 40.56 -14.10 8.65
N LEU A 14 40.08 -15.05 9.46
CA LEU A 14 38.66 -15.43 9.51
C LEU A 14 37.79 -14.28 10.06
N LEU A 15 38.26 -13.62 11.12
CA LEU A 15 37.58 -12.45 11.69
C LEU A 15 37.51 -11.30 10.69
N THR A 16 38.63 -11.02 10.01
CA THR A 16 38.70 -9.96 9.00
C THR A 16 37.75 -10.26 7.84
N GLY A 17 37.72 -11.50 7.35
CA GLY A 17 36.80 -11.94 6.30
C GLY A 17 35.32 -11.81 6.70
N ALA A 18 34.97 -12.22 7.93
CA ALA A 18 33.61 -12.08 8.45
C ALA A 18 33.17 -10.62 8.54
N LEU A 19 34.07 -9.74 9.02
CA LEU A 19 33.80 -8.31 9.15
C LEU A 19 33.59 -7.65 7.79
N LEU A 20 34.39 -8.04 6.79
CA LEU A 20 34.24 -7.59 5.40
C LEU A 20 32.88 -8.02 4.84
N LEU A 21 32.45 -9.26 5.11
CA LEU A 21 31.16 -9.79 4.66
C LEU A 21 29.99 -9.03 5.30
N VAL A 22 30.08 -8.67 6.58
CA VAL A 22 29.09 -7.83 7.26
C VAL A 22 29.00 -6.46 6.63
N VAL A 23 30.14 -5.81 6.35
CA VAL A 23 30.18 -4.49 5.70
C VAL A 23 29.56 -4.53 4.30
N VAL A 24 29.90 -5.53 3.49
CA VAL A 24 29.33 -5.70 2.14
C VAL A 24 27.81 -5.90 2.21
N THR A 25 27.35 -6.76 3.12
CA THR A 25 25.91 -7.02 3.31
C THR A 25 25.18 -5.76 3.76
N TRP A 26 25.77 -5.00 4.68
CA TRP A 26 25.23 -3.76 5.20
C TRP A 26 25.13 -2.67 4.12
N VAL A 27 26.17 -2.49 3.30
CA VAL A 27 26.18 -1.55 2.18
C VAL A 27 25.16 -1.97 1.11
N ALA A 28 25.07 -3.26 0.79
CA ALA A 28 24.08 -3.77 -0.15
C ALA A 28 22.65 -3.48 0.34
N TRP A 29 22.37 -3.71 1.64
CA TRP A 29 21.08 -3.37 2.23
C TRP A 29 20.81 -1.87 2.16
N HIS A 30 21.74 -1.01 2.61
CA HIS A 30 21.56 0.44 2.55
C HIS A 30 21.28 0.94 1.14
N ARG A 31 22.00 0.44 0.13
CA ARG A 31 21.72 0.81 -1.27
C ARG A 31 20.35 0.37 -1.75
N VAL A 32 19.84 -0.78 -1.30
CA VAL A 32 18.48 -1.22 -1.61
C VAL A 32 17.44 -0.38 -0.86
N ALA A 33 17.71 0.01 0.39
CA ALA A 33 16.85 0.88 1.17
C ALA A 33 16.75 2.27 0.53
N ASP A 34 17.87 2.87 0.12
CA ASP A 34 17.92 4.17 -0.55
C ASP A 34 17.16 4.15 -1.89
N ARG A 35 17.24 3.04 -2.64
CA ARG A 35 16.43 2.86 -3.86
C ARG A 35 14.93 2.88 -3.58
N ARG A 36 14.48 2.24 -2.50
CA ARG A 36 13.07 2.25 -2.09
C ARG A 36 12.61 3.64 -1.65
N GLU A 37 13.48 4.43 -1.03
CA GLU A 37 13.18 5.81 -0.65
C GLU A 37 13.15 6.75 -1.87
N ALA A 38 14.03 6.55 -2.85
CA ALA A 38 14.02 7.29 -4.11
C ALA A 38 12.74 7.00 -4.92
N GLU A 39 12.29 5.76 -4.99
CA GLU A 39 11.03 5.38 -5.64
C GLU A 39 9.82 6.04 -4.97
N ARG A 40 9.79 6.11 -3.63
CA ARG A 40 8.73 6.82 -2.87
C ARG A 40 8.73 8.33 -3.15
N ARG A 41 9.90 8.95 -3.30
CA ARG A 41 10.01 10.39 -3.63
C ARG A 41 9.60 10.69 -5.07
N ILE A 42 9.91 9.80 -6.01
CA ILE A 42 9.47 9.92 -7.41
C ILE A 42 7.94 9.74 -7.50
N GLN A 43 7.36 8.79 -6.79
CA GLN A 43 5.90 8.63 -6.71
C GLN A 43 5.23 9.86 -6.08
N ALA A 44 5.79 10.42 -5.00
CA ALA A 44 5.29 11.66 -4.39
C ALA A 44 5.38 12.86 -5.35
N ALA A 45 6.45 12.96 -6.16
CA ALA A 45 6.57 13.98 -7.19
C ALA A 45 5.56 13.77 -8.34
N ARG A 46 5.28 12.52 -8.70
CA ARG A 46 4.34 12.11 -9.76
C ARG A 46 2.87 12.36 -9.40
N VAL A 47 2.53 12.27 -8.11
CA VAL A 47 1.25 12.71 -7.54
C VAL A 47 1.09 14.23 -7.63
N ARG A 48 2.18 15.00 -7.46
CA ARG A 48 2.17 16.46 -7.63
C ARG A 48 2.05 16.91 -9.09
N SER A 49 2.41 16.05 -10.04
CA SER A 49 2.32 16.30 -11.49
C SER A 49 1.08 15.68 -12.16
N GLY A 50 0.11 15.20 -11.38
CA GLY A 50 -1.18 14.72 -11.92
C GLY A 50 -1.16 13.38 -12.65
N HIS A 51 -0.12 12.55 -12.46
CA HIS A 51 -0.05 11.24 -13.10
C HIS A 51 -0.39 10.14 -12.08
N VAL A 52 -1.64 9.69 -12.09
CA VAL A 52 -2.16 8.66 -11.20
C VAL A 52 -1.99 7.29 -11.84
N PRO A 53 -1.33 6.31 -11.17
CA PRO A 53 -1.17 4.96 -11.68
C PRO A 53 -2.51 4.24 -11.82
N LEU A 54 -2.67 3.55 -12.95
CA LEU A 54 -3.88 2.98 -13.55
C LEU A 54 -4.59 1.83 -12.77
N GLU A 55 -4.32 1.64 -11.49
CA GLU A 55 -4.85 0.48 -10.72
C GLU A 55 -5.99 0.85 -9.75
N ILE A 56 -6.81 1.86 -10.06
CA ILE A 56 -7.98 2.22 -9.24
C ILE A 56 -9.21 1.47 -9.76
N PRO A 57 -9.84 0.60 -8.95
CA PRO A 57 -11.11 0.00 -9.32
C PRO A 57 -12.25 0.97 -8.96
N THR A 58 -12.72 1.73 -9.94
CA THR A 58 -14.01 2.43 -9.83
C THR A 58 -15.10 1.48 -10.31
N VAL A 59 -16.02 1.09 -9.43
CA VAL A 59 -17.25 0.38 -9.82
C VAL A 59 -18.06 1.33 -10.71
N ARG A 60 -18.14 1.05 -12.01
CA ARG A 60 -19.09 1.70 -12.93
C ARG A 60 -20.41 0.91 -12.86
N GLY A 61 -21.46 1.53 -12.33
CA GLY A 61 -22.83 1.11 -12.66
C GLY A 61 -23.14 1.52 -14.11
N PRO A 62 -23.75 0.65 -14.94
CA PRO A 62 -24.07 1.00 -16.33
C PRO A 62 -25.39 1.78 -16.40
N LEU A 63 -25.35 2.98 -16.99
CA LEU A 63 -26.48 3.58 -17.69
C LEU A 63 -26.05 3.71 -19.16
N ASN A 64 -26.73 2.96 -20.04
CA ASN A 64 -26.56 2.81 -21.49
C ASN A 64 -25.48 1.84 -22.04
N PRO A 65 -25.89 0.86 -22.88
CA PRO A 65 -25.02 0.14 -23.79
C PRO A 65 -25.11 0.75 -25.20
N SER A 66 -24.08 1.47 -25.64
CA SER A 66 -23.84 1.67 -27.08
C SER A 66 -22.37 1.96 -27.36
N ASP A 67 -21.82 1.07 -28.20
CA ASP A 67 -20.63 1.10 -29.07
C ASP A 67 -19.19 1.16 -28.51
N ASP A 68 -18.52 0.01 -28.72
CA ASP A 68 -17.30 -0.18 -29.52
C ASP A 68 -16.20 0.89 -29.48
N SER A 69 -15.18 0.67 -28.64
CA SER A 69 -13.74 0.62 -29.00
C SER A 69 -12.82 0.66 -27.76
N VAL A 70 -11.84 -0.25 -27.71
CA VAL A 70 -10.77 -0.46 -26.71
C VAL A 70 -9.82 0.77 -26.69
N PRO A 71 -9.23 1.25 -25.56
CA PRO A 71 -8.34 0.46 -24.71
C PRO A 71 -8.39 0.66 -23.18
N ASP A 72 -7.80 -0.35 -22.53
CA ASP A 72 -7.63 -0.61 -21.11
C ASP A 72 -6.78 0.48 -20.39
N THR A 73 -7.33 1.70 -20.33
CA THR A 73 -6.75 2.84 -19.62
C THR A 73 -7.84 3.60 -18.88
N LEU A 74 -7.45 4.24 -17.77
CA LEU A 74 -8.33 4.98 -16.88
C LEU A 74 -9.26 5.91 -17.68
N PRO A 75 -10.52 6.09 -17.24
CA PRO A 75 -11.44 7.00 -17.90
C PRO A 75 -10.86 8.41 -18.07
N GLU A 76 -11.04 9.02 -19.24
CA GLU A 76 -10.63 10.41 -19.52
C GLU A 76 -11.18 11.43 -18.51
N TRP A 77 -12.33 11.15 -17.88
CA TRP A 77 -12.91 12.02 -16.84
C TRP A 77 -12.06 12.15 -15.58
N PHE A 78 -11.17 11.19 -15.32
CA PHE A 78 -10.22 11.23 -14.21
C PHE A 78 -9.03 12.16 -14.51
N ILE A 79 -8.66 12.30 -15.78
CA ILE A 79 -7.53 13.14 -16.22
C ILE A 79 -7.96 14.60 -16.41
N GLN A 80 -9.23 14.87 -16.71
CA GLN A 80 -9.68 16.22 -17.10
C GLN A 80 -10.26 17.10 -15.98
N GLY A 81 -10.44 16.62 -14.74
CA GLY A 81 -10.91 17.47 -13.64
C GLY A 81 -12.28 18.15 -13.90
N LYS A 82 -13.08 17.62 -14.83
CA LYS A 82 -14.37 18.17 -15.30
C LYS A 82 -15.58 17.29 -14.98
N GLY A 83 -15.47 16.40 -13.99
CA GLY A 83 -16.58 15.58 -13.52
C GLY A 83 -17.25 16.22 -12.31
N GLU A 84 -18.43 16.81 -12.50
CA GLU A 84 -19.20 17.57 -11.51
C GLU A 84 -19.59 16.74 -10.27
N HIS A 85 -19.57 15.40 -10.31
CA HIS A 85 -19.89 14.56 -9.15
C HIS A 85 -19.10 13.24 -9.17
N THR A 86 -17.83 13.27 -8.75
CA THR A 86 -17.05 12.04 -8.53
C THR A 86 -17.51 11.37 -7.24
N VAL A 87 -18.36 10.34 -7.33
CA VAL A 87 -18.77 9.52 -6.19
C VAL A 87 -17.68 8.50 -5.90
N VAL A 88 -16.88 8.75 -4.86
CA VAL A 88 -15.93 7.77 -4.32
C VAL A 88 -16.68 6.83 -3.39
N ASP A 89 -16.53 5.53 -3.60
CA ASP A 89 -17.06 4.52 -2.68
C ASP A 89 -16.29 4.58 -1.35
N GLU A 90 -16.98 4.98 -0.27
CA GLU A 90 -16.41 5.04 1.08
C GLU A 90 -16.54 3.74 1.86
N GLN A 91 -17.34 2.79 1.35
CA GLN A 91 -17.64 1.52 2.03
C GLN A 91 -17.32 0.31 1.15
N PRO A 92 -16.07 0.20 0.64
CA PRO A 92 -15.72 -0.92 -0.22
C PRO A 92 -15.60 -2.22 0.59
N ARG A 93 -15.92 -3.35 -0.07
CA ARG A 93 -15.62 -4.69 0.45
C ARG A 93 -14.23 -5.13 0.03
N ILE A 94 -13.30 -5.25 0.98
CA ILE A 94 -11.89 -5.50 0.67
C ILE A 94 -11.31 -6.66 1.48
N ARG A 95 -10.47 -7.46 0.82
CA ARG A 95 -9.62 -8.47 1.44
C ARG A 95 -8.29 -7.83 1.84
N LEU A 96 -8.05 -7.77 3.15
CA LEU A 96 -6.89 -7.15 3.77
C LEU A 96 -5.91 -8.20 4.25
N ARG A 97 -4.61 -7.92 4.05
CA ARG A 97 -3.53 -8.55 4.80
C ARG A 97 -2.89 -7.49 5.67
N TYR A 98 -2.85 -7.73 6.96
CA TYR A 98 -2.31 -6.79 7.93
C TYR A 98 -1.50 -7.52 9.01
N PHE A 99 -0.70 -6.77 9.76
CA PHE A 99 0.00 -7.30 10.93
C PHE A 99 -0.82 -7.04 12.19
N ASP A 100 -1.08 -8.07 12.99
CA ASP A 100 -1.75 -7.94 14.27
C ASP A 100 -0.84 -7.22 15.30
N GLY A 101 -1.39 -6.91 16.49
CA GLY A 101 -0.61 -6.29 17.58
C GLY A 101 0.56 -7.14 18.10
N HIS A 102 0.63 -8.42 17.70
CA HIS A 102 1.72 -9.34 18.02
C HIS A 102 2.69 -9.52 16.84
N GLY A 103 2.54 -8.73 15.75
CA GLY A 103 3.38 -8.80 14.56
C GLY A 103 3.11 -10.00 13.66
N ARG A 104 2.03 -10.76 13.88
CA ARG A 104 1.63 -11.89 13.02
C ARG A 104 0.84 -11.37 11.84
N LYS A 105 1.10 -11.95 10.67
CA LYS A 105 0.39 -11.63 9.44
C LYS A 105 -0.97 -12.31 9.44
N VAL A 106 -2.03 -11.52 9.38
CA VAL A 106 -3.43 -11.96 9.34
C VAL A 106 -4.02 -11.54 8.00
N GLU A 107 -4.85 -12.42 7.43
CA GLU A 107 -5.66 -12.12 6.24
C GLU A 107 -7.14 -12.18 6.61
N CYS A 108 -7.91 -11.17 6.22
CA CYS A 108 -9.35 -11.14 6.45
C CYS A 108 -10.08 -10.42 5.32
N THR A 109 -11.32 -10.82 5.04
CA THR A 109 -12.26 -10.05 4.23
C THR A 109 -13.05 -9.13 5.14
N MET A 110 -13.01 -7.83 4.86
CA MET A 110 -13.67 -6.81 5.67
C MET A 110 -14.55 -5.92 4.79
N GLN A 111 -15.77 -5.67 5.27
CA GLN A 111 -16.64 -4.61 4.78
C GLN A 111 -16.27 -3.33 5.51
N VAL A 112 -15.82 -2.30 4.79
CA VAL A 112 -15.47 -1.02 5.41
C VAL A 112 -16.76 -0.27 5.75
N ASP A 113 -16.90 0.16 7.00
CA ASP A 113 -18.02 1.01 7.41
C ASP A 113 -17.61 2.48 7.45
N HIS A 114 -16.40 2.73 7.99
CA HIS A 114 -15.92 4.08 8.23
C HIS A 114 -14.40 4.18 8.13
N LEU A 115 -13.95 5.19 7.40
CA LEU A 115 -12.55 5.63 7.35
C LEU A 115 -12.35 6.87 8.22
N ASP A 116 -11.55 6.73 9.29
CA ASP A 116 -11.05 7.86 10.07
C ASP A 116 -9.73 8.36 9.45
N VAL A 117 -9.86 9.41 8.64
CA VAL A 117 -8.73 10.02 7.91
C VAL A 117 -7.74 10.69 8.86
N GLN A 118 -8.19 11.17 10.02
CA GLN A 118 -7.35 11.88 10.99
C GLN A 118 -6.53 10.88 11.80
N LYS A 119 -7.17 9.83 12.33
CA LYS A 119 -6.50 8.79 13.11
C LYS A 119 -5.80 7.74 12.24
N LYS A 120 -6.01 7.78 10.92
CA LYS A 120 -5.51 6.77 9.98
C LYS A 120 -5.95 5.37 10.39
N LEU A 121 -7.23 5.23 10.71
CA LEU A 121 -7.86 4.00 11.15
C LEU A 121 -8.97 3.61 10.19
N LEU A 122 -9.01 2.32 9.87
CA LEU A 122 -10.09 1.70 9.12
C LEU A 122 -10.99 0.95 10.10
N LEU A 123 -12.28 1.23 10.04
CA LEU A 123 -13.32 0.55 10.83
C LEU A 123 -14.19 -0.25 9.87
N GLY A 124 -14.42 -1.51 10.20
CA GLY A 124 -15.22 -2.39 9.36
C GLY A 124 -15.63 -3.68 10.04
N HIS A 125 -16.62 -4.35 9.45
CA HIS A 125 -17.06 -5.68 9.85
C HIS A 125 -16.28 -6.73 9.07
N VAL A 126 -15.76 -7.73 9.78
CA VAL A 126 -15.15 -8.89 9.15
C VAL A 126 -16.26 -9.87 8.73
N GLU A 127 -15.98 -10.70 7.73
CA GLU A 127 -16.90 -11.75 7.24
C GLU A 127 -17.41 -12.72 8.34
N ILE A 128 -16.68 -12.84 9.45
CA ILE A 128 -17.15 -13.54 10.65
C ILE A 128 -18.18 -12.65 11.35
N ALA A 129 -19.42 -13.11 11.40
CA ALA A 129 -20.57 -12.38 11.91
C ALA A 129 -20.30 -11.70 13.27
N GLY A 130 -20.43 -10.37 13.29
CA GLY A 130 -20.40 -9.55 14.50
C GLY A 130 -19.02 -9.05 14.96
N ASP A 131 -17.92 -9.44 14.30
CA ASP A 131 -16.59 -8.95 14.66
C ASP A 131 -16.27 -7.62 13.92
N THR A 132 -16.53 -6.49 14.58
CA THR A 132 -16.07 -5.18 14.12
C THR A 132 -14.60 -5.00 14.47
N ARG A 133 -13.76 -4.78 13.46
CA ARG A 133 -12.32 -4.56 13.65
C ARG A 133 -11.91 -3.13 13.37
N ARG A 134 -10.90 -2.71 14.13
CA ARG A 134 -10.20 -1.43 13.93
C ARG A 134 -8.79 -1.76 13.46
N ILE A 135 -8.48 -1.40 12.22
CA ILE A 135 -7.18 -1.71 11.61
C ILE A 135 -6.47 -0.39 11.29
N PRO A 136 -5.33 -0.10 11.93
CA PRO A 136 -4.49 1.03 11.55
C PRO A 136 -3.98 0.88 10.11
N LEU A 137 -4.07 1.94 9.32
CA LEU A 137 -3.64 1.92 7.93
C LEU A 137 -2.16 1.51 7.78
N ALA A 138 -1.32 1.91 8.74
CA ALA A 138 0.10 1.57 8.78
C ALA A 138 0.38 0.07 8.97
N GLN A 139 -0.58 -0.70 9.49
CA GLN A 139 -0.45 -2.14 9.68
C GLN A 139 -0.90 -2.94 8.45
N ILE A 140 -1.53 -2.29 7.47
CA ILE A 140 -2.00 -2.94 6.25
C ILE A 140 -0.81 -3.18 5.31
N ALA A 141 -0.53 -4.45 5.04
CA ALA A 141 0.54 -4.86 4.15
C ALA A 141 0.07 -4.92 2.68
N SER A 142 -1.18 -5.33 2.45
CA SER A 142 -1.78 -5.34 1.11
C SER A 142 -3.30 -5.40 1.20
N ALA A 143 -3.98 -4.80 0.22
CA ALA A 143 -5.42 -4.92 0.08
C ALA A 143 -5.80 -5.36 -1.33
N ARG A 144 -6.93 -6.05 -1.44
CA ARG A 144 -7.56 -6.48 -2.69
C ARG A 144 -9.07 -6.27 -2.61
N ILE A 145 -9.75 -6.11 -3.72
CA ILE A 145 -11.21 -6.14 -3.73
C ILE A 145 -11.66 -7.56 -3.42
N ALA A 146 -12.65 -7.70 -2.54
CA ALA A 146 -13.15 -9.02 -2.14
C ALA A 146 -13.76 -9.79 -3.33
N GLU A 147 -14.49 -9.09 -4.20
CA GLU A 147 -15.20 -9.68 -5.34
C GLU A 147 -14.27 -10.01 -6.52
N SER A 148 -13.47 -9.05 -6.98
CA SER A 148 -12.66 -9.20 -8.18
C SER A 148 -11.24 -9.72 -7.93
N GLY A 149 -10.77 -9.68 -6.67
CA GLY A 149 -9.39 -10.02 -6.32
C GLY A 149 -8.33 -9.05 -6.87
N GLN A 150 -8.74 -7.99 -7.57
CA GLN A 150 -7.86 -6.94 -8.08
C GLN A 150 -7.14 -6.24 -6.93
N ARG A 151 -5.94 -5.71 -7.22
CA ARG A 151 -5.18 -4.94 -6.23
C ARG A 151 -5.97 -3.71 -5.83
N PHE A 152 -6.02 -3.44 -4.54
CA PHE A 152 -6.67 -2.27 -3.98
C PHE A 152 -5.61 -1.44 -3.27
N ASN A 153 -5.34 -0.23 -3.78
CA ASN A 153 -4.39 0.67 -3.14
C ASN A 153 -5.11 1.51 -2.08
N VAL A 154 -4.90 1.15 -0.81
CA VAL A 154 -5.54 1.81 0.33
C VAL A 154 -5.13 3.28 0.44
N ASP A 155 -3.87 3.62 0.16
CA ASP A 155 -3.38 5.00 0.28
C ASP A 155 -4.06 5.91 -0.75
N THR A 156 -4.13 5.46 -2.00
CA THR A 156 -4.82 6.20 -3.07
C THR A 156 -6.30 6.37 -2.77
N TRP A 157 -6.95 5.33 -2.25
CA TRP A 157 -8.36 5.39 -1.87
C TRP A 157 -8.59 6.37 -0.71
N VAL A 158 -7.73 6.38 0.32
CA VAL A 158 -7.79 7.34 1.44
C VAL A 158 -7.68 8.78 0.95
N GLU A 159 -6.77 9.04 -0.01
CA GLU A 159 -6.65 10.37 -0.63
C GLU A 159 -7.89 10.74 -1.44
N ALA A 160 -8.44 9.81 -2.23
CA ALA A 160 -9.66 10.03 -2.99
C ALA A 160 -10.84 10.36 -2.06
N VAL A 161 -11.02 9.63 -0.96
CA VAL A 161 -12.04 9.90 0.07
C VAL A 161 -11.79 11.27 0.72
N ARG A 162 -10.55 11.60 1.05
CA ARG A 162 -10.22 12.92 1.63
C ARG A 162 -10.60 14.06 0.69
N VAL A 163 -10.27 13.95 -0.60
CA VAL A 163 -10.62 14.97 -1.60
C VAL A 163 -12.14 15.05 -1.80
N ALA A 164 -12.82 13.91 -1.87
CA ALA A 164 -14.28 13.87 -1.99
C ALA A 164 -14.99 14.51 -0.79
N ARG A 165 -14.56 14.21 0.45
CA ARG A 165 -15.12 14.82 1.66
C ARG A 165 -14.83 16.32 1.74
N ARG A 166 -13.63 16.77 1.33
CA ARG A 166 -13.31 18.21 1.24
C ARG A 166 -14.24 18.93 0.25
N ARG A 167 -14.51 18.34 -0.91
CA ARG A 167 -15.45 18.90 -1.90
C ARG A 167 -16.88 18.97 -1.36
N ARG A 168 -17.27 18.05 -0.49
CA ARG A 168 -18.58 18.05 0.20
C ARG A 168 -18.64 18.96 1.44
N GLY A 169 -17.56 19.66 1.80
CA GLY A 169 -17.52 20.55 2.98
C GLY A 169 -17.56 19.80 4.32
N GLN A 170 -17.19 18.52 4.34
CA GLN A 170 -17.27 17.65 5.52
C GLN A 170 -15.94 17.56 6.31
N VAL A 171 -14.90 18.31 5.92
CA VAL A 171 -13.54 18.27 6.49
C VAL A 171 -12.98 19.67 6.64
#